data_AF-A0A959X4D3-F1
#
_entry.id   AF-A0A959X4D3-F1
#
_cell.length_a   1.000
_cell.length_b   1.000
_cell.length_c   1.000
_cell.angle_alpha   90.00
_cell.angle_beta   90.00
_cell.angle_gamma   90.00
#
_symmetry.space_group_name_H-M   'P 1'
#
loop_
_entity.id
_entity.type
_entity.pdbx_description
1 polymer ?
#
loop_
_entity_poly.entity_id
_entity_poly.type
_entity_poly.pdbx_seq_one_letter_code
_entity_poly.pdbx_strand_id
1 'polypeptide(L)'
;MANEDLTARISDLGRSLDSIESVADLGRLRAEIAVLEEQVAAPDLWDDQENAQRVTSQLSFKQGEVDRLVGLRSRLEDAEVMLELAEEEGDADARAEVSRELEKLGGDVSALEVRTLLSGEYDPRDALMTIR
;
A
#
# COMPACT_ATOMS: atom_id res chain seq x y z
N MET A 1 9.00 -9.25 -27.28
CA MET A 1 8.43 -10.40 -26.57
C MET A 1 8.69 -10.35 -25.07
N ALA A 2 9.89 -10.68 -24.55
CA ALA A 2 10.10 -10.66 -23.08
C ALA A 2 10.04 -9.24 -22.45
N ASN A 3 10.39 -8.21 -23.22
CA ASN A 3 10.41 -6.83 -22.74
C ASN A 3 9.02 -6.20 -22.63
N GLU A 4 8.20 -6.41 -23.66
CA GLU A 4 6.79 -5.96 -23.69
C GLU A 4 5.98 -6.56 -22.53
N ASP A 5 6.40 -7.72 -22.02
CA ASP A 5 5.77 -8.39 -20.87
C ASP A 5 6.04 -7.66 -19.55
N LEU A 6 7.27 -7.18 -19.31
CA LEU A 6 7.61 -6.45 -18.07
C LEU A 6 6.95 -5.07 -18.01
N THR A 7 6.97 -4.33 -19.12
CA THR A 7 6.28 -3.03 -19.21
C THR A 7 4.76 -3.20 -19.04
N ALA A 8 4.17 -4.24 -19.64
CA ALA A 8 2.75 -4.55 -19.44
C ALA A 8 2.45 -4.85 -17.97
N ARG A 9 3.31 -5.62 -17.30
CA ARG A 9 3.17 -5.96 -15.88
C ARG A 9 3.28 -4.74 -14.96
N ILE A 10 4.20 -3.81 -15.25
CA ILE A 10 4.29 -2.53 -14.53
C ILE A 10 2.98 -1.74 -14.68
N SER A 11 2.47 -1.63 -15.91
CA SER A 11 1.22 -0.91 -16.19
C SER A 11 0.03 -1.55 -15.47
N ASP A 12 -0.07 -2.87 -15.45
CA ASP A 12 -1.15 -3.60 -14.80
C ASP A 12 -1.09 -3.42 -13.27
N LEU A 13 0.09 -3.54 -12.66
CA LEU A 13 0.27 -3.27 -11.23
C LEU A 13 -0.06 -1.82 -10.87
N GLY A 14 0.31 -0.87 -11.74
CA GLY A 14 -0.04 0.55 -11.58
C GLY A 14 -1.56 0.76 -11.53
N ARG A 15 -2.31 0.16 -12.46
CA ARG A 15 -3.78 0.25 -12.46
C ARG A 15 -4.41 -0.40 -11.23
N SER A 16 -3.89 -1.53 -10.76
CA SER A 16 -4.34 -2.16 -9.52
C SER A 16 -4.10 -1.24 -8.32
N LEU A 17 -2.91 -0.62 -8.22
CA LEU A 17 -2.60 0.36 -7.17
C LEU A 17 -3.51 1.59 -7.24
N ASP A 18 -3.79 2.14 -8.42
CA ASP A 18 -4.71 3.26 -8.60
C ASP A 18 -6.12 2.94 -8.05
N SER A 19 -6.62 1.73 -8.35
CA SER A 19 -7.91 1.25 -7.84
C SER A 19 -7.90 1.15 -6.32
N ILE A 20 -6.85 0.54 -5.76
CA ILE A 20 -6.69 0.39 -4.31
C ILE A 20 -6.62 1.77 -3.62
N GLU A 21 -5.81 2.69 -4.15
CA GLU A 21 -5.66 4.05 -3.59
C GLU A 21 -6.96 4.85 -3.65
N SER A 22 -7.74 4.68 -4.72
CA SER A 22 -9.07 5.29 -4.86
C SER A 22 -10.06 4.76 -3.83
N VAL A 23 -10.04 3.45 -3.53
CA VAL A 23 -10.95 2.83 -2.55
C VAL A 23 -10.51 3.17 -1.13
N ALA A 24 -9.19 3.20 -0.87
CA ALA A 24 -8.63 3.54 0.43
C ALA A 24 -8.82 5.03 0.80
N ASP A 25 -9.10 5.89 -0.17
CA ASP A 25 -9.21 7.34 -0.01
C ASP A 25 -7.99 7.92 0.73
N LEU A 26 -6.82 7.84 0.06
CA LEU A 26 -5.55 8.29 0.62
C LEU A 26 -5.61 9.76 1.10
N GLY A 27 -6.42 10.60 0.43
CA GLY A 27 -6.63 11.99 0.81
C GLY A 27 -7.31 12.10 2.17
N ARG A 28 -8.39 11.35 2.38
CA ARG A 28 -9.07 11.26 3.68
C ARG A 28 -8.16 10.67 4.75
N LEU A 29 -7.44 9.58 4.48
CA LEU A 29 -6.51 8.98 5.45
C LEU A 29 -5.45 9.96 5.92
N ARG A 30 -4.84 10.73 5.00
CA ARG A 30 -3.86 11.77 5.34
C ARG A 30 -4.47 12.89 6.19
N ALA A 31 -5.69 13.31 5.89
CA ALA A 31 -6.39 14.30 6.70
C ALA A 31 -6.70 13.79 8.12
N GLU A 32 -7.15 12.54 8.25
CA GLU A 32 -7.40 11.91 9.54
C GLU A 32 -6.10 11.74 10.36
N ILE A 33 -4.98 11.38 9.72
CA ILE A 33 -3.65 11.35 10.35
C ILE A 33 -3.28 12.72 10.91
N ALA A 34 -3.39 13.79 10.12
CA ALA A 34 -3.03 15.14 10.56
C ALA A 34 -3.86 15.58 11.78
N VAL A 35 -5.15 15.22 11.83
CA VAL A 35 -6.02 15.48 12.99
C VAL A 35 -5.58 14.69 14.22
N LEU A 36 -5.20 13.43 14.06
CA LEU A 36 -4.72 12.59 15.16
C LEU A 36 -3.34 13.05 15.65
N GLU A 37 -2.45 13.49 14.76
CA GLU A 37 -1.15 14.07 15.12
C GLU A 37 -1.30 15.31 16.00
N GLU A 38 -2.25 16.20 15.67
CA GLU A 38 -2.57 17.37 16.50
C GLU A 38 -3.07 16.95 17.89
N GLN A 39 -3.93 15.92 17.96
CA GLN A 39 -4.39 15.38 19.25
C GLN A 39 -3.25 14.78 20.07
N VAL A 40 -2.32 14.06 19.44
CA VAL A 40 -1.15 13.47 20.12
C VAL A 40 -0.19 14.55 20.64
N ALA A 41 -0.08 15.67 19.92
CA ALA A 41 0.72 16.82 20.34
C ALA A 41 0.09 17.59 21.52
N ALA A 42 -1.21 17.41 21.78
CA ALA A 42 -1.92 18.08 22.85
C ALA A 42 -1.47 17.56 24.25
N PRO A 43 -0.99 18.42 25.16
CA PRO A 43 -0.47 17.98 26.46
C PRO A 43 -1.51 17.31 27.36
N ASP A 44 -2.76 17.73 27.24
CA ASP A 44 -3.92 17.24 28.00
C ASP A 44 -4.36 15.83 27.58
N LEU A 45 -3.97 15.36 26.39
CA LEU A 45 -4.22 13.97 26.00
C LEU A 45 -3.63 12.98 27.01
N TRP A 46 -2.47 13.31 27.56
CA TRP A 46 -1.71 12.45 28.46
C TRP A 46 -2.25 12.43 29.90
N ASP A 47 -3.21 13.29 30.23
CA ASP A 47 -3.95 13.24 31.50
C ASP A 47 -4.91 12.03 31.55
N ASP A 48 -5.32 11.52 30.38
CA ASP A 48 -6.10 10.30 30.21
C ASP A 48 -5.31 9.25 29.43
N GLN A 49 -4.65 8.34 30.16
CA GLN A 49 -3.80 7.31 29.59
C GLN A 49 -4.55 6.35 28.65
N GLU A 50 -5.82 6.04 28.92
CA GLU A 50 -6.62 5.15 28.09
C GLU A 50 -6.95 5.82 26.75
N ASN A 51 -7.34 7.09 26.80
CA ASN A 51 -7.58 7.88 25.60
C ASN A 51 -6.29 8.11 24.79
N ALA A 52 -5.16 8.41 25.44
CA ALA A 52 -3.87 8.55 24.78
C ALA A 52 -3.45 7.28 24.04
N GLN A 53 -3.60 6.11 24.67
CA GLN A 53 -3.31 4.83 24.03
C GLN A 53 -4.21 4.59 22.82
N ARG A 54 -5.50 4.92 22.92
CA ARG A 54 -6.45 4.76 21.81
C ARG A 54 -6.09 5.66 20.63
N VAL A 55 -5.83 6.95 20.87
CA VAL A 55 -5.49 7.93 19.81
C VAL A 55 -4.18 7.58 19.13
N THR A 56 -3.13 7.26 19.91
CA THR A 56 -1.82 6.87 19.35
C THR A 56 -1.87 5.56 18.57
N SER A 57 -2.67 4.59 19.00
CA SER A 57 -2.89 3.33 18.27
C SER A 57 -3.62 3.56 16.95
N GLN A 58 -4.64 4.43 16.95
CA GLN A 58 -5.36 4.81 15.73
C GLN A 58 -4.45 5.54 14.74
N LEU A 59 -3.60 6.46 15.25
CA LEU A 59 -2.62 7.17 14.44
C LEU A 59 -1.64 6.20 13.77
N SER A 60 -1.03 5.30 14.57
CA SER A 60 -0.06 4.33 14.07
C SER A 60 -0.67 3.38 13.03
N PHE A 61 -1.93 2.97 13.23
CA PHE A 61 -2.64 2.13 12.26
C PHE A 61 -2.79 2.83 10.91
N LYS A 62 -3.29 4.08 10.91
CA LYS A 62 -3.53 4.86 9.69
C LYS A 62 -2.23 5.26 8.98
N GLN A 63 -1.21 5.67 9.72
CA GLN A 63 0.12 5.93 9.17
C GLN A 63 0.66 4.68 8.48
N GLY A 64 0.56 3.52 9.13
CA GLY A 64 0.96 2.25 8.53
C GLY A 64 0.18 1.88 7.27
N GLU A 65 -1.09 2.26 7.13
CA GLU A 65 -1.85 2.08 5.88
C GLU A 65 -1.34 2.97 4.76
N VAL A 66 -1.14 4.27 5.04
CA VAL A 66 -0.60 5.22 4.06
C VAL A 66 0.81 4.84 3.64
N ASP A 67 1.68 4.49 4.58
CA ASP A 67 3.07 4.11 4.31
C ASP A 67 3.17 2.86 3.43
N ARG A 68 2.27 1.89 3.64
CA ARG A 68 2.20 0.70 2.77
C ARG A 68 1.84 1.06 1.34
N LEU A 69 0.82 1.90 1.15
CA LEU A 69 0.38 2.32 -0.19
C LEU A 69 1.47 3.12 -0.91
N VAL A 70 2.00 4.14 -0.24
CA VAL A 70 3.08 4.99 -0.78
C VAL A 70 4.34 4.17 -1.07
N GLY A 71 4.69 3.22 -0.20
CA GLY A 71 5.83 2.33 -0.41
C GLY A 71 5.70 1.41 -1.62
N LEU A 72 4.50 0.86 -1.87
CA LEU A 72 4.25 0.05 -3.07
C LEU A 72 4.31 0.89 -4.35
N ARG A 73 3.75 2.11 -4.33
CA ARG A 73 3.85 3.06 -5.43
C ARG A 73 5.30 3.38 -5.77
N SER A 74 6.09 3.76 -4.77
CA SER A 74 7.51 4.08 -4.95
C SER A 74 8.29 2.91 -5.53
N ARG A 75 8.09 1.68 -5.02
CA ARG A 75 8.78 0.49 -5.54
C ARG A 75 8.41 0.17 -6.99
N LEU A 76 7.17 0.44 -7.40
CA LEU A 76 6.74 0.27 -8.78
C LEU A 76 7.41 1.30 -9.70
N GLU A 77 7.48 2.56 -9.28
CA GLU A 77 8.18 3.63 -10.00
C GLU A 77 9.69 3.32 -10.10
N ASP A 78 10.31 2.84 -9.03
CA ASP A 78 11.72 2.43 -9.02
C ASP A 78 11.97 1.26 -9.99
N ALA A 79 11.04 0.29 -10.06
CA ALA A 79 11.13 -0.84 -10.97
C ALA A 79 10.98 -0.42 -12.45
N GLU A 80 10.16 0.60 -12.73
CA GLU A 80 10.04 1.21 -14.05
C GLU A 80 11.34 1.89 -14.49
N VAL A 81 11.91 2.74 -13.62
CA VAL A 81 13.21 3.39 -13.89
C VAL A 81 14.32 2.37 -14.07
N MET A 82 14.35 1.31 -13.25
CA MET A 82 15.36 0.26 -13.36
C MET A 82 15.23 -0.52 -14.68
N LEU A 83 14.00 -0.75 -15.15
CA LEU A 83 13.77 -1.39 -16.45
C LEU A 83 14.29 -0.51 -17.60
N GLU A 84 13.98 0.79 -17.57
CA GLU A 84 14.47 1.74 -18.57
C GLU A 84 16.00 1.74 -18.65
N LEU A 85 16.68 1.84 -17.51
CA LEU A 85 18.15 1.80 -17.45
C LEU A 85 18.72 0.47 -17.95
N ALA A 86 18.14 -0.65 -17.53
CA ALA A 86 18.56 -1.97 -17.98
C ALA A 86 18.36 -2.16 -19.50
N GLU A 87 17.37 -1.47 -20.09
CA GLU A 87 17.18 -1.45 -21.53
C GLU A 87 18.22 -0.63 -22.26
N GLU A 88 18.51 0.58 -21.78
CA GLU A 88 19.51 1.47 -22.36
C GLU A 88 20.91 0.82 -22.36
N GLU A 89 21.25 0.13 -21.29
CA GLU A 89 22.55 -0.53 -21.12
C GLU A 89 22.58 -1.95 -21.72
N GLY A 90 21.42 -2.52 -22.07
CA GLY A 90 21.30 -3.90 -22.53
C GLY A 90 21.65 -4.94 -21.46
N ASP A 91 21.50 -4.59 -20.18
CA ASP A 91 21.84 -5.42 -19.04
C ASP A 91 20.75 -6.47 -18.77
N ALA A 92 21.07 -7.73 -19.08
CA ALA A 92 20.16 -8.85 -18.88
C ALA A 92 20.01 -9.25 -17.40
N ASP A 93 21.02 -9.01 -16.56
CA ASP A 93 20.98 -9.34 -15.14
C ASP A 93 20.10 -8.34 -14.38
N ALA A 94 20.22 -7.05 -14.71
CA ALA A 94 19.34 -6.00 -14.20
C ALA A 94 17.87 -6.23 -14.60
N ARG A 95 17.61 -6.62 -15.85
CA ARG A 95 16.25 -7.02 -16.28
C ARG A 95 15.69 -8.20 -15.48
N ALA A 96 16.54 -9.20 -15.18
CA ALA A 96 16.12 -10.33 -14.37
C ALA A 96 15.82 -9.92 -12.92
N GLU A 97 16.52 -8.90 -12.40
CA GLU A 97 16.23 -8.30 -11.10
C GLU A 97 14.88 -7.59 -11.07
N VAL A 98 14.60 -6.74 -12.06
CA VAL A 98 13.28 -6.11 -12.24
C VAL A 98 12.17 -7.16 -12.26
N SER A 99 12.33 -8.24 -13.03
CA SER A 99 11.33 -9.31 -13.09
C SER A 99 11.04 -9.93 -11.72
N ARG A 100 12.06 -10.16 -10.89
CA ARG A 100 11.88 -10.69 -9.53
C ARG A 100 11.21 -9.69 -8.60
N GLU A 101 11.51 -8.40 -8.77
CA GLU A 101 10.89 -7.35 -7.97
C GLU A 101 9.40 -7.18 -8.32
N LEU A 102 9.05 -7.22 -9.60
CA LEU A 102 7.66 -7.18 -10.06
C LEU A 102 6.85 -8.42 -9.61
N GLU A 103 7.48 -9.58 -9.48
CA GLU A 103 6.84 -10.76 -8.88
C GLU A 103 6.48 -10.54 -7.41
N LYS A 104 7.41 -9.98 -6.62
CA LYS A 104 7.15 -9.65 -5.21
C LYS A 104 6.09 -8.56 -5.08
N LEU A 105 6.21 -7.49 -5.87
CA LEU A 105 5.24 -6.40 -5.89
C LEU A 105 3.85 -6.90 -6.26
N GLY A 106 3.73 -7.81 -7.23
CA GLY A 106 2.45 -8.43 -7.55
C GLY A 106 1.83 -9.15 -6.36
N GLY A 107 2.62 -9.90 -5.60
CA GLY A 107 2.14 -10.55 -4.37
C GLY A 107 1.67 -9.56 -3.31
N ASP A 108 2.43 -8.49 -3.10
CA ASP A 108 2.10 -7.45 -2.11
C ASP A 108 0.84 -6.66 -2.50
N VAL A 109 0.71 -6.30 -3.78
CA VAL A 109 -0.46 -5.61 -4.34
C VAL A 109 -1.71 -6.47 -4.23
N SER A 110 -1.65 -7.75 -4.62
CA SER A 110 -2.79 -8.67 -4.46
C SER A 110 -3.21 -8.85 -3.00
N ALA A 111 -2.26 -8.95 -2.08
CA ALA A 111 -2.58 -9.05 -0.65
C ALA A 111 -3.23 -7.77 -0.12
N LEU A 112 -2.88 -6.61 -0.67
CA LEU A 112 -3.52 -5.34 -0.31
C LEU A 112 -4.91 -5.22 -0.95
N GLU A 113 -5.06 -5.62 -2.22
CA GLU A 113 -6.35 -5.62 -2.93
C GLU A 113 -7.39 -6.45 -2.19
N VAL A 114 -7.04 -7.66 -1.75
CA VAL A 114 -7.94 -8.51 -0.95
C VAL A 114 -8.35 -7.81 0.35
N ARG A 115 -7.42 -7.17 1.05
CA ARG A 115 -7.74 -6.42 2.28
C ARG A 115 -8.67 -5.25 2.01
N THR A 116 -8.42 -4.49 0.94
CA THR A 116 -9.24 -3.33 0.55
C THR A 116 -10.64 -3.74 0.09
N LEU A 117 -10.77 -4.86 -0.61
CA LEU A 117 -12.08 -5.43 -0.96
C LEU A 117 -12.87 -5.90 0.28
N LEU A 118 -12.18 -6.49 1.25
CA LEU A 118 -12.80 -6.94 2.51
C LEU A 118 -13.17 -5.77 3.44
N SER A 119 -12.53 -4.60 3.30
CA SER A 119 -12.87 -3.39 4.07
C SER A 119 -13.88 -2.47 3.37
N GLY A 120 -14.15 -2.66 2.07
CA GLY A 120 -14.84 -1.70 1.21
C GLY A 120 -16.38 -1.65 1.24
N GLU A 121 -17.10 -2.65 1.76
CA GLU A 121 -18.58 -2.57 1.84
C GLU A 121 -19.21 -3.45 2.93
N TYR A 122 -18.54 -4.53 3.36
CA TYR A 122 -19.01 -5.42 4.42
C TYR A 122 -17.81 -6.09 5.12
N ASP A 123 -17.32 -5.57 6.26
CA ASP A 123 -17.05 -6.42 7.44
C ASP A 123 -16.63 -5.65 8.71
N PRO A 124 -17.55 -5.46 9.68
CA PRO A 124 -17.14 -5.51 11.10
C PRO A 124 -17.76 -6.72 11.84
N ARG A 125 -18.08 -7.82 11.15
CA ARG A 125 -18.68 -9.03 11.75
C ARG A 125 -18.04 -10.31 11.21
N ASP A 126 -17.04 -10.81 11.95
CA ASP A 126 -16.48 -12.16 11.87
C ASP A 126 -17.29 -13.14 11.00
N ALA A 127 -16.76 -13.47 9.82
CA ALA A 127 -17.33 -14.48 8.94
C ALA A 127 -17.26 -15.87 9.62
N LEU A 128 -18.37 -16.29 10.25
CA LEU A 128 -18.57 -17.66 10.72
C LEU A 128 -18.83 -18.59 9.53
N MET A 129 -17.78 -19.19 8.98
CA MET A 129 -17.90 -20.25 7.99
C MET A 129 -18.18 -21.60 8.67
N THR A 130 -19.42 -22.06 8.63
CA THR A 130 -19.77 -23.44 9.02
C THR A 130 -19.80 -24.31 7.77
N ILE A 131 -18.81 -25.20 7.63
CA ILE A 131 -18.82 -26.27 6.62
C ILE A 131 -19.67 -27.42 7.18
N ARG A 132 -20.58 -27.98 6.37
CA ARG A 132 -21.45 -29.11 6.73
C ARG A 132 -21.12 -30.34 5.90
#